data_AF-A0A5E5QCM1-F1
#
_entry.id   AF-A0A5E5QCM1-F1
#
_cell.length_a   1.000
_cell.length_b   1.000
_cell.length_c   1.000
_cell.angle_alpha   90.00
_cell.angle_beta   90.00
_cell.angle_gamma   90.00
#
_symmetry.space_group_name_H-M   'P 1'
#
loop_
_entity.id
_entity.type
_entity.pdbx_description
1 polymer ?
#
loop_
_entity_poly.entity_id
_entity_poly.type
_entity_poly.pdbx_seq_one_letter_code
_entity_poly.pdbx_strand_id
1 'polypeptide(L)'
;SLKEITPEEVTLNEALTLIKAKEKFDAERIIKTFDDSEIQVLNGRFGPYIWNGKKKGKGQKNITIKKVFGDKEPKDLSLEECKKAVAGKLKPKTKPKKKKKVIKK
;
A
#
# COMPACT_ATOMS: atom_id res chain seq x y z
N SER A 1 -0.33 8.90 15.92
CA SER A 1 0.06 9.75 17.05
C SER A 1 -1.17 10.36 17.65
N LEU A 2 -1.34 10.23 18.96
CA LEU A 2 -2.30 11.03 19.73
C LEU A 2 -1.83 12.47 19.60
N LYS A 3 -2.53 13.25 18.76
CA LYS A 3 -2.09 14.60 18.40
C LYS A 3 -2.52 15.64 19.42
N GLU A 4 -3.42 15.27 20.33
CA GLU A 4 -4.11 16.20 21.23
C GLU A 4 -4.25 15.68 22.68
N ILE A 5 -3.87 14.42 22.95
CA ILE A 5 -4.02 13.78 24.27
C ILE A 5 -2.64 13.32 24.73
N THR A 6 -2.24 13.68 25.95
CA THR A 6 -0.96 13.22 26.50
C THR A 6 -1.01 11.72 26.79
N PRO A 7 0.10 10.96 26.66
CA PRO A 7 0.09 9.51 26.90
C PRO A 7 -0.39 9.12 28.31
N GLU A 8 -0.28 10.04 29.27
CA GLU A 8 -0.63 9.88 30.68
C GLU A 8 -2.13 10.09 30.95
N GLU A 9 -2.85 10.77 30.06
CA GLU A 9 -4.28 11.05 30.18
C GLU A 9 -5.16 9.98 29.51
N VAL A 10 -4.57 9.04 28.77
CA VAL A 10 -5.35 8.01 28.07
C VAL A 10 -5.97 7.05 29.08
N THR A 11 -7.30 7.10 29.20
CA THR A 11 -8.04 6.17 30.05
C THR A 11 -8.08 4.76 29.44
N LEU A 12 -8.30 3.73 30.26
CA LEU A 12 -8.38 2.33 29.80
C LEU A 12 -9.42 2.15 28.67
N ASN A 13 -10.57 2.83 28.76
CA ASN A 13 -11.63 2.76 27.75
C ASN A 13 -11.21 3.41 26.42
N GLU A 14 -10.48 4.53 26.46
CA GLU A 14 -9.94 5.17 25.26
C GLU A 14 -8.86 4.32 24.62
N ALA A 15 -7.96 3.74 25.43
CA ALA A 15 -6.94 2.81 24.95
C ALA A 15 -7.57 1.62 24.20
N LEU A 16 -8.60 0.99 24.77
CA LEU A 16 -9.33 -0.10 24.11
C LEU A 16 -10.00 0.34 22.80
N THR A 17 -10.55 1.55 22.76
CA THR A 17 -11.18 2.10 21.55
C THR A 17 -10.14 2.34 20.45
N LEU A 18 -8.99 2.90 20.80
CA LEU A 18 -7.88 3.15 19.88
C LEU A 18 -7.28 1.84 19.34
N ILE A 19 -7.14 0.82 20.18
CA ILE A 19 -6.68 -0.51 19.76
C ILE A 19 -7.65 -1.10 18.73
N LYS A 20 -8.95 -1.13 19.05
CA LYS A 20 -9.98 -1.63 18.12
C LYS A 20 -10.01 -0.85 16.80
N ALA A 21 -9.86 0.47 16.87
CA ALA A 21 -9.80 1.32 15.66
C ALA A 21 -8.56 1.00 14.81
N LYS A 22 -7.41 0.76 15.46
CA LYS A 22 -6.17 0.36 14.79
C LYS A 22 -6.29 -1.02 14.16
N GLU A 23 -6.86 -2.00 14.86
CA GLU A 23 -7.07 -3.35 14.33
C GLU A 23 -7.99 -3.33 13.10
N LYS A 24 -9.09 -2.59 13.16
CA LYS A 24 -9.96 -2.37 12.00
C LYS A 24 -9.21 -1.72 10.84
N PHE A 25 -8.42 -0.69 11.12
CA PHE A 25 -7.62 -0.02 10.10
C PHE A 25 -6.58 -0.96 9.48
N ASP A 26 -5.91 -1.78 10.28
CA ASP A 26 -4.93 -2.74 9.79
C ASP A 26 -5.60 -3.85 8.95
N ALA A 27 -6.78 -4.31 9.35
CA ALA A 27 -7.60 -5.26 8.58
C ALA A 27 -8.08 -4.66 7.24
N GLU A 28 -8.58 -3.43 7.23
CA GLU A 28 -9.02 -2.72 6.02
C GLU A 28 -7.84 -2.40 5.09
N ARG A 29 -6.66 -2.20 5.67
CA ARG A 29 -5.42 -1.93 4.93
C ARG A 29 -4.89 -3.18 4.25
N ILE A 30 -5.12 -4.38 4.78
CA ILE A 30 -4.63 -5.61 4.16
C ILE A 30 -5.69 -6.13 3.18
N ILE A 31 -5.40 -6.05 1.88
CA ILE A 31 -6.30 -6.58 0.85
C ILE A 31 -6.06 -8.07 0.66
N LYS A 32 -4.80 -8.49 0.62
CA LYS A 32 -4.40 -9.88 0.40
C LYS A 32 -2.99 -10.13 0.92
N THR A 33 -2.81 -11.21 1.66
CA THR A 33 -1.51 -11.74 2.07
C THR A 33 -1.25 -13.05 1.31
N PHE A 34 0.01 -13.38 1.13
CA PHE A 34 0.41 -14.64 0.51
C PHE A 34 1.30 -15.39 1.50
N ASP A 35 0.91 -16.58 1.97
CA ASP A 35 1.71 -17.32 2.94
C ASP A 35 3.04 -17.81 2.35
N ASP A 36 3.08 -18.12 1.04
CA ASP A 36 4.30 -18.54 0.33
C ASP A 36 5.28 -17.39 0.01
N SER A 37 5.06 -16.17 0.52
CA SER A 37 5.97 -15.04 0.28
C SER A 37 5.76 -13.88 1.25
N GLU A 38 6.82 -13.10 1.55
CA GLU A 38 6.70 -11.84 2.29
C GLU A 38 5.94 -10.72 1.52
N ILE A 39 5.30 -11.04 0.40
CA ILE A 39 4.61 -10.08 -0.45
C ILE A 39 3.18 -9.93 0.05
N GLN A 40 2.71 -8.69 0.13
CA GLN A 40 1.36 -8.35 0.57
C GLN A 40 0.76 -7.30 -0.36
N VAL A 41 -0.54 -7.40 -0.58
CA VAL A 41 -1.36 -6.42 -1.28
C VAL A 41 -2.06 -5.57 -0.23
N LEU A 42 -1.72 -4.28 -0.21
CA LEU A 42 -2.18 -3.34 0.80
C LEU A 42 -2.96 -2.19 0.16
N ASN A 43 -3.98 -1.70 0.85
CA ASN A 43 -4.71 -0.48 0.51
C ASN A 43 -4.04 0.73 1.17
N GLY A 44 -3.37 1.57 0.39
CA GLY A 44 -2.71 2.78 0.89
C GLY A 44 -3.51 4.06 0.62
N ARG A 45 -3.01 5.19 1.15
CA ARG A 45 -3.55 6.55 0.90
C ARG A 45 -3.76 6.88 -0.59
N PHE A 46 -2.93 6.31 -1.46
CA PHE A 46 -2.96 6.53 -2.92
C PHE A 46 -3.62 5.38 -3.69
N GLY A 47 -4.28 4.46 -2.97
CA GLY A 47 -4.90 3.25 -3.51
C GLY A 47 -4.06 1.98 -3.32
N PRO A 48 -4.55 0.86 -3.89
CA PRO A 48 -3.94 -0.47 -3.73
C PRO A 48 -2.52 -0.58 -4.28
N TYR A 49 -1.62 -1.18 -3.50
CA TYR A 49 -0.23 -1.42 -3.88
C TYR A 49 0.29 -2.75 -3.36
N ILE A 50 1.31 -3.28 -4.03
CA ILE A 50 2.05 -4.47 -3.65
C ILE A 50 3.26 -4.03 -2.84
N TRP A 51 3.41 -4.58 -1.64
CA TRP A 51 4.57 -4.43 -0.76
C TRP A 51 5.30 -5.76 -0.65
N ASN A 52 6.63 -5.74 -0.71
CA ASN A 52 7.43 -6.96 -0.67
C ASN A 52 7.94 -7.35 0.73
N GLY A 53 7.39 -6.79 1.81
CA GLY A 53 7.76 -7.12 3.19
C GLY A 53 9.16 -6.65 3.63
N LYS A 54 10.01 -6.19 2.70
CA LYS A 54 11.39 -5.81 2.99
C LYS A 54 11.49 -4.47 3.71
N LYS A 55 12.45 -4.38 4.63
CA LYS A 55 12.79 -3.15 5.38
C LYS A 55 13.28 -2.04 4.45
N LYS A 56 13.02 -0.79 4.85
CA LYS A 56 13.57 0.41 4.19
C LYS A 56 15.07 0.26 3.97
N GLY A 57 15.53 0.53 2.75
CA GLY A 57 16.94 0.44 2.36
C GLY A 57 17.44 -0.97 2.00
N LYS A 58 16.74 -2.05 2.37
CA LYS A 58 17.12 -3.43 2.02
C LYS A 58 16.28 -4.00 0.87
N GLY A 59 16.17 -3.25 -0.23
CA GLY A 59 15.42 -3.69 -1.40
C GLY A 59 13.89 -3.64 -1.23
N GLN A 60 13.40 -2.72 -0.39
CA GLN A 60 11.98 -2.40 -0.32
C GLN A 60 11.46 -1.99 -1.71
N LYS A 61 10.37 -2.60 -2.14
CA LYS A 61 9.68 -2.26 -3.38
C LYS A 61 8.19 -2.16 -3.14
N ASN A 62 7.65 -0.99 -3.50
CA ASN A 62 6.23 -0.69 -3.42
C ASN A 62 5.71 -0.42 -4.83
N ILE A 63 4.78 -1.22 -5.31
CA ILE A 63 4.27 -1.12 -6.68
C ILE A 63 2.76 -0.91 -6.65
N THR A 64 2.31 0.24 -7.14
CA THR A 64 0.89 0.53 -7.26
C THR A 64 0.24 -0.42 -8.26
N ILE A 65 -0.80 -1.13 -7.86
CA ILE A 65 -1.49 -2.11 -8.70
C ILE A 65 -2.07 -1.45 -9.94
N LYS A 66 -2.70 -0.28 -9.77
CA LYS A 66 -3.24 0.52 -10.88
C LYS A 66 -2.20 0.89 -11.95
N LYS A 67 -0.91 0.97 -11.61
CA LYS A 67 0.16 1.25 -12.57
C LYS A 67 0.58 0.03 -13.37
N VAL A 68 0.44 -1.17 -12.82
CA VAL A 68 0.93 -2.40 -13.44
C VAL A 68 -0.21 -3.19 -14.08
N PHE A 69 -1.32 -3.32 -13.35
CA PHE A 69 -2.47 -4.12 -13.71
C PHE A 69 -3.67 -3.28 -14.17
N GLY A 70 -3.58 -1.96 -14.15
CA GLY A 70 -4.64 -1.06 -14.65
C GLY A 70 -5.92 -1.18 -13.83
N ASP A 71 -6.94 -1.79 -14.42
CA ASP A 71 -8.29 -1.95 -13.85
C ASP A 71 -8.50 -3.31 -13.18
N LYS A 72 -7.45 -4.15 -13.08
CA LYS A 72 -7.55 -5.45 -12.40
C LYS A 72 -7.75 -5.26 -10.90
N GLU A 73 -8.65 -6.07 -10.34
CA GLU A 73 -8.94 -6.03 -8.91
C GLU A 73 -7.73 -6.52 -8.09
N PRO A 74 -7.38 -5.83 -6.99
CA PRO A 74 -6.24 -6.19 -6.16
C PRO A 74 -6.41 -7.53 -5.43
N LYS A 75 -7.65 -8.00 -5.26
CA LYS A 75 -8.00 -9.28 -4.64
C LYS A 75 -7.73 -10.47 -5.58
N ASP A 76 -7.86 -10.29 -6.88
CA ASP A 76 -7.66 -11.33 -7.90
C ASP A 76 -6.21 -11.50 -8.36
N LEU A 77 -5.29 -10.69 -7.82
CA LEU A 77 -3.89 -10.85 -8.12
C LEU A 77 -3.36 -12.17 -7.57
N SER A 78 -2.62 -12.88 -8.42
CA SER A 78 -1.90 -14.08 -8.01
C SER A 78 -0.54 -13.73 -7.44
N LEU A 79 0.00 -14.65 -6.63
CA LEU A 79 1.32 -14.51 -6.04
C LEU A 79 2.40 -14.36 -7.11
N GLU A 80 2.32 -15.12 -8.20
CA GLU A 80 3.25 -15.01 -9.32
C GLU A 80 3.25 -13.63 -9.97
N GLU A 81 2.06 -13.06 -10.19
CA GLU A 81 1.91 -11.73 -10.77
C GLU A 81 2.55 -10.67 -9.86
N CYS A 82 2.31 -10.77 -8.56
CA CYS A 82 2.93 -9.90 -7.57
C CYS A 82 4.45 -10.05 -7.53
N LYS A 83 4.98 -11.28 -7.59
CA LYS A 83 6.43 -11.55 -7.70
C LYS A 83 7.01 -10.94 -8.98
N LYS A 84 6.35 -11.12 -10.13
CA LYS A 84 6.77 -10.54 -11.42
C LYS A 84 6.76 -9.00 -11.38
N ALA A 85 5.78 -8.40 -10.71
CA ALA A 85 5.72 -6.96 -10.48
C ALA A 85 6.92 -6.48 -9.65
N VAL A 86 7.16 -7.11 -8.50
CA VAL A 86 8.26 -6.77 -7.57
C VAL A 86 9.64 -7.00 -8.19
N ALA A 87 9.78 -8.03 -9.03
CA ALA A 87 11.00 -8.29 -9.78
C ALA A 87 11.28 -7.23 -10.86
N GLY A 88 10.34 -6.33 -11.16
CA GLY A 88 10.49 -5.32 -12.22
C GLY A 88 10.31 -5.88 -13.63
N LYS A 89 9.81 -7.13 -13.75
CA LYS A 89 9.51 -7.74 -15.05
C LYS A 89 8.23 -7.17 -15.67
N LEU A 90 7.35 -6.58 -14.86
CA LEU A 90 6.18 -5.85 -15.34
C LEU A 90 6.52 -4.35 -15.42
N LYS A 91 6.55 -3.83 -16.65
CA LYS A 91 6.76 -2.39 -16.89
C LYS A 91 5.54 -1.63 -16.36
N PRO A 92 5.71 -0.55 -15.57
CA PRO A 92 4.60 0.31 -15.22
C PRO A 92 3.98 0.84 -16.53
N LYS A 93 2.66 0.65 -16.71
CA LYS A 93 1.89 1.33 -17.74
C LYS A 93 1.93 2.81 -17.42
N THR A 94 2.96 3.46 -17.95
CA THR A 94 3.21 4.87 -17.75
C THR A 94 2.09 5.57 -18.51
N LYS A 95 1.14 6.20 -17.80
CA LYS A 95 0.24 7.15 -18.45
C LYS A 95 1.13 8.16 -19.17
N PRO A 96 0.93 8.42 -20.48
CA PRO A 96 1.77 9.35 -21.20
C PRO A 96 1.75 10.68 -20.44
N LYS A 97 2.94 11.18 -20.05
CA LYS A 97 3.08 12.53 -19.53
C LYS A 97 2.50 13.45 -20.62
N LYS A 98 1.30 13.99 -20.42
CA LYS A 98 0.83 15.15 -21.20
C LYS A 98 1.89 16.23 -20.98
N LYS A 99 2.75 16.44 -21.99
CA LYS A 99 3.67 17.59 -22.03
C LYS A 99 2.78 18.82 -21.90
N LYS A 100 2.80 19.50 -20.75
CA LYS A 100 2.20 20.84 -20.64
C LYS A 100 2.96 21.71 -21.64
N LYS A 101 2.29 22.07 -22.74
CA LYS A 101 2.79 23.03 -23.72
C LYS A 101 2.92 24.35 -22.97
N VAL A 102 4.14 24.76 -22.66
CA VAL A 102 4.41 26.09 -22.08
C VAL A 102 4.04 27.09 -23.17
N ILE A 103 2.94 27.79 -22.99
CA ILE A 103 2.56 28.94 -23.81
C ILE A 103 3.46 30.08 -23.33
N LYS A 104 4.47 30.44 -24.12
CA LYS A 104 5.26 31.65 -23.90
C LYS A 104 4.34 32.84 -24.19
N LYS A 105 4.25 33.77 -23.23
CA LYS A 105 3.61 35.08 -23.37
C LYS A 105 4.69 36.10 -23.69
#